data_AF-A0A7C5T4N7-F1
#
_entry.id   AF-A0A7C5T4N7-F1
#
_cell.length_a   1.000
_cell.length_b   1.000
_cell.length_c   1.000
_cell.angle_alpha   90.00
_cell.angle_beta   90.00
_cell.angle_gamma   90.00
#
_symmetry.space_group_name_H-M   'P 1'
#
loop_
_entity.id
_entity.type
_entity.pdbx_description
1 polymer ?
#
loop_
_entity_poly.entity_id
_entity_poly.type
_entity_poly.pdbx_seq_one_letter_code
_entity_poly.pdbx_strand_id
1 'polypeptide(L)'
;MNDAIAVALVFGVLFLLMVGTVYLVMLIAPRRPTPYKLMRYEAGNPETGPAKAPLAMQYLGYLLMLVTLEPAAAIPIAVYMFTGDLLLTVFTAVVGGVVALAASTYAYSYAKKIELWRVS
;
A
#
# COMPACT_ATOMS: atom_id res chain seq x y z
N MET A 1 28.19 14.42 -10.66
CA MET A 1 27.62 13.47 -9.66
C MET A 1 26.79 12.46 -10.46
N ASN A 2 26.95 11.16 -10.22
CA ASN A 2 26.14 10.13 -10.90
C ASN A 2 24.66 10.31 -10.49
N ASP A 3 23.72 10.14 -11.42
CA ASP A 3 22.28 10.28 -11.16
C ASP A 3 21.80 9.38 -10.02
N ALA A 4 22.34 8.15 -9.94
CA ALA A 4 22.04 7.24 -8.83
C ALA A 4 22.50 7.81 -7.46
N ILE A 5 23.65 8.48 -7.43
CA ILE A 5 24.16 9.14 -6.23
C ILE A 5 23.29 10.36 -5.90
N ALA A 6 22.84 11.11 -6.91
CA ALA A 6 21.94 12.24 -6.72
C ALA A 6 20.61 11.80 -6.08
N VAL A 7 19.99 10.74 -6.62
CA VAL A 7 18.75 10.16 -6.08
C VAL A 7 18.96 9.66 -4.65
N ALA A 8 20.01 8.89 -4.40
CA ALA A 8 20.32 8.38 -3.08
C ALA A 8 20.53 9.52 -2.06
N LEU A 9 21.19 10.60 -2.46
CA LEU A 9 21.39 11.78 -1.64
C LEU A 9 20.06 12.48 -1.33
N VAL A 10 19.18 12.65 -2.32
CA VAL A 10 17.85 13.26 -2.10
C VAL A 10 17.03 12.42 -1.11
N PHE A 11 16.93 11.11 -1.30
CA PHE A 11 16.21 10.23 -0.37
C PHE A 11 16.85 10.23 1.03
N GLY A 12 18.19 10.25 1.10
CA GLY A 12 18.92 10.35 2.36
C GLY A 12 18.60 11.64 3.12
N VAL A 13 18.61 12.79 2.42
CA VAL A 13 18.24 14.08 3.01
C VAL A 13 16.80 14.07 3.50
N LEU A 14 15.84 13.60 2.69
CA LEU A 14 14.43 13.51 3.09
C LEU A 14 14.24 12.62 4.33
N PHE A 15 14.93 11.48 4.38
CA PHE A 15 14.89 10.59 5.53
C PHE A 15 15.47 11.25 6.79
N LEU A 16 16.63 11.90 6.68
CA LEU A 16 17.26 12.62 7.79
C LEU A 16 16.38 13.78 8.29
N LEU A 17 15.72 14.51 7.40
CA LEU A 17 14.79 15.56 7.76
C LEU A 17 13.56 14.99 8.50
N MET A 18 13.00 13.88 8.03
CA MET A 18 11.88 13.20 8.69
C MET A 18 12.26 12.76 10.12
N VAL A 19 13.35 12.00 10.26
CA VAL A 19 13.82 11.50 11.56
C VAL A 19 14.23 12.65 12.47
N GLY A 20 14.95 13.63 11.94
CA GLY A 20 15.37 14.83 12.66
C GLY A 20 14.18 15.62 13.20
N THR A 21 13.12 15.78 12.41
CA THR A 21 11.90 16.47 12.84
C THR A 21 11.20 15.72 13.98
N VAL A 22 11.04 14.40 13.87
CA VAL A 22 10.46 13.58 14.94
C VAL A 22 11.28 13.73 16.23
N TYR A 23 12.62 13.63 16.13
CA TYR A 23 13.49 13.73 17.30
C TYR A 23 13.46 15.13 17.94
N LEU A 24 13.50 16.19 17.13
CA LEU A 24 13.38 17.57 17.60
C LEU A 24 12.07 17.78 18.37
N VAL A 25 10.95 17.28 17.83
CA VAL A 25 9.64 17.32 18.51
C VAL A 25 9.70 16.56 19.84
N MET A 26 10.31 15.38 19.88
CA MET A 26 10.46 14.61 21.12
C MET A 26 11.35 15.28 22.19
N LEU A 27 12.27 16.17 21.79
CA LEU A 27 13.10 16.94 22.71
C LEU A 27 12.33 18.11 23.35
N ILE A 28 11.48 18.79 22.58
CA ILE A 28 10.73 19.96 23.07
C ILE A 28 9.35 19.62 23.67
N ALA A 29 8.79 18.45 23.32
CA ALA A 29 7.44 18.07 23.73
C ALA A 29 7.33 17.84 25.26
N PRO A 30 6.29 18.39 25.93
CA PRO A 30 6.04 18.12 27.35
C PRO A 30 5.75 16.64 27.63
N ARG A 31 6.60 15.98 28.43
CA ARG A 31 6.46 14.56 28.78
C ARG A 31 5.63 14.36 30.04
N ARG A 32 4.30 14.48 29.91
CA ARG A 32 3.33 14.28 31.02
C ARG A 32 2.32 13.19 30.68
N PRO A 33 2.74 11.90 30.66
CA PRO A 33 1.82 10.80 30.44
C PRO A 33 0.88 10.69 31.65
N THR A 34 -0.41 10.49 31.38
CA THR A 34 -1.42 10.14 32.39
C THR A 34 -2.11 8.86 31.91
N PRO A 35 -2.68 8.04 32.81
CA PRO A 35 -3.38 6.82 32.41
C PRO A 35 -4.42 7.08 31.31
N TYR A 36 -5.21 8.14 31.44
CA TYR A 36 -6.21 8.53 30.45
C TYR A 36 -5.65 8.97 29.09
N LYS A 37 -4.42 9.51 29.03
CA LYS A 37 -3.77 9.86 27.75
C LYS A 37 -3.19 8.64 27.01
N LEU A 38 -3.03 7.52 27.71
CA LEU A 38 -2.48 6.28 27.16
C LEU A 38 -3.58 5.29 26.74
N MET A 39 -4.81 5.48 27.24
CA MET A 39 -5.98 4.71 26.82
C MET A 39 -6.30 4.95 25.35
N ARG A 40 -6.91 3.97 24.68
CA ARG A 40 -7.38 4.13 23.31
C ARG A 40 -8.46 5.20 23.25
N TYR A 41 -8.46 5.93 22.14
CA TYR A 41 -9.55 6.87 21.87
C TYR A 41 -10.85 6.10 21.63
N GLU A 42 -11.86 6.43 22.41
CA GLU A 42 -13.24 5.95 22.31
C GLU A 42 -14.19 7.17 22.43
N ALA A 43 -15.45 7.02 22.04
CA ALA A 43 -16.46 8.07 22.14
C ALA A 43 -16.95 8.30 23.60
N GLY A 44 -16.01 8.46 24.54
CA GLY A 44 -16.27 8.70 25.97
C GLY A 44 -16.54 7.45 26.80
N ASN A 45 -16.58 6.25 26.20
CA ASN A 45 -16.78 4.99 26.91
C ASN A 45 -15.43 4.36 27.30
N PRO A 46 -15.31 3.65 28.44
CA PRO A 46 -14.10 2.89 28.75
C PRO A 46 -13.84 1.80 27.71
N GLU A 47 -12.57 1.64 27.34
CA GLU A 47 -12.10 0.60 26.42
C GLU A 47 -12.38 -0.80 27.00
N THR A 48 -13.52 -1.37 26.64
CA THR A 48 -13.98 -2.65 27.20
C THR A 48 -14.33 -3.62 26.09
N GLY A 49 -13.79 -4.83 26.23
CA GLY A 49 -14.04 -5.95 25.31
C GLY A 49 -13.03 -6.07 24.16
N PRO A 50 -13.11 -7.18 23.41
CA PRO A 50 -12.27 -7.40 22.24
C PRO A 50 -12.60 -6.38 21.14
N ALA A 51 -11.60 -6.05 20.31
CA ALA A 51 -11.79 -5.19 19.15
C ALA A 51 -12.91 -5.75 18.26
N LYS A 52 -13.99 -4.97 18.08
CA LYS A 52 -15.28 -5.45 17.53
C LYS A 52 -15.33 -5.64 16.01
N ALA A 53 -14.21 -5.67 15.30
CA ALA A 53 -14.22 -5.97 13.87
C ALA A 53 -12.98 -6.77 13.47
N PRO A 54 -13.11 -8.02 13.00
CA PRO A 54 -12.10 -8.57 12.12
C PRO A 54 -11.92 -7.60 10.94
N LEU A 55 -10.68 -7.39 10.52
CA LEU A 55 -10.37 -6.50 9.40
C LEU A 55 -11.25 -6.89 8.21
N ALA A 56 -12.03 -5.95 7.68
CA ALA A 56 -12.89 -6.24 6.53
C ALA A 56 -11.98 -6.60 5.34
N MET A 57 -11.81 -7.89 5.07
CA MET A 57 -11.00 -8.38 3.96
C MET A 57 -11.64 -8.09 2.59
N GLN A 58 -12.72 -7.31 2.56
CA GLN A 58 -13.23 -6.67 1.34
C GLN A 58 -12.11 -5.92 0.58
N TYR A 59 -11.18 -5.28 1.30
CA TYR A 59 -10.04 -4.61 0.68
C TYR A 59 -9.07 -5.55 -0.04
N LEU A 60 -9.07 -6.84 0.28
CA LEU A 60 -8.23 -7.82 -0.42
C LEU A 60 -8.56 -7.87 -1.91
N GLY A 61 -9.84 -7.82 -2.28
CA GLY A 61 -10.24 -7.79 -3.68
C GLY A 61 -9.67 -6.57 -4.42
N TYR A 62 -9.75 -5.39 -3.81
CA TYR A 62 -9.17 -4.18 -4.41
C TYR A 62 -7.64 -4.22 -4.48
N LEU A 63 -6.97 -4.81 -3.49
CA LEU A 63 -5.53 -5.02 -3.50
C LEU A 63 -5.10 -5.97 -4.63
N LEU A 64 -5.85 -7.05 -4.87
CA LEU A 64 -5.56 -7.98 -5.97
C LEU A 64 -5.68 -7.30 -7.34
N MET A 65 -6.65 -6.40 -7.52
CA MET A 65 -6.74 -5.60 -8.76
C MET A 65 -5.49 -4.73 -8.95
N LEU A 66 -5.06 -4.03 -7.91
CA LEU A 66 -3.89 -3.15 -7.96
C LEU A 66 -2.60 -3.94 -8.26
N VAL A 67 -2.35 -5.02 -7.52
CA VAL A 67 -1.14 -5.84 -7.63
C VAL A 67 -1.01 -6.52 -8.98
N THR A 68 -2.12 -6.80 -9.67
CA THR A 68 -2.08 -7.40 -11.02
C THR A 68 -1.90 -6.36 -12.13
N LEU A 69 -2.28 -5.10 -11.89
CA LEU A 69 -2.09 -4.02 -12.85
C LEU A 69 -0.63 -3.59 -12.98
N GLU A 70 0.12 -3.57 -11.86
CA GLU A 70 1.55 -3.20 -11.84
C GLU A 70 2.41 -4.03 -12.82
N PRO A 71 2.45 -5.37 -12.75
CA PRO A 71 3.25 -6.17 -13.67
C PRO A 71 2.70 -6.12 -15.10
N ALA A 72 1.38 -5.96 -15.28
CA ALA A 72 0.78 -5.84 -16.61
C ALA A 72 1.28 -4.59 -17.36
N ALA A 73 1.65 -3.52 -16.64
CA ALA A 73 2.26 -2.34 -17.22
C ALA A 73 3.80 -2.41 -17.23
N ALA A 74 4.42 -2.87 -16.14
CA ALA A 74 5.88 -2.83 -15.98
C ALA A 74 6.61 -3.81 -16.91
N ILE A 75 6.06 -5.03 -17.12
CA ILE A 75 6.71 -6.06 -17.92
C ILE A 75 6.84 -5.63 -19.39
N PRO A 76 5.79 -5.17 -20.09
CA PRO A 76 5.92 -4.73 -21.48
C PRO A 76 6.88 -3.56 -21.66
N ILE A 77 6.87 -2.61 -20.72
CA ILE A 77 7.82 -1.48 -20.72
C ILE A 77 9.25 -2.00 -20.61
N ALA A 78 9.52 -2.89 -19.65
CA ALA A 78 10.85 -3.49 -19.48
C ALA A 78 11.26 -4.27 -20.73
N VAL A 79 10.38 -5.12 -21.28
CA VAL A 79 10.63 -5.88 -22.51
C VAL A 79 11.04 -4.96 -23.65
N TYR A 80 10.28 -3.90 -23.91
CA TYR A 80 10.61 -2.95 -24.97
C TYR A 80 11.96 -2.26 -24.72
N MET A 81 12.23 -1.84 -23.48
CA MET A 81 13.50 -1.19 -23.13
C MET A 81 14.71 -2.09 -23.32
N PHE A 82 14.57 -3.41 -23.10
CA PHE A 82 15.69 -4.34 -23.21
C PHE A 82 15.86 -4.94 -24.60
N THR A 83 14.78 -5.21 -25.32
CA THR A 83 14.84 -5.93 -26.61
C THR A 83 14.60 -5.03 -27.82
N GLY A 84 13.88 -3.91 -27.66
CA GLY A 84 13.38 -3.09 -28.76
C GLY A 84 12.35 -3.80 -29.66
N ASP A 85 11.94 -5.03 -29.32
CA ASP A 85 11.04 -5.84 -30.13
C ASP A 85 9.58 -5.46 -29.86
N LEU A 86 8.95 -4.84 -30.85
CA LEU A 86 7.57 -4.39 -30.78
C LEU A 86 6.59 -5.57 -30.66
N LEU A 87 6.83 -6.68 -31.36
CA LEU A 87 5.93 -7.83 -31.37
C LEU A 87 5.94 -8.51 -29.99
N LEU A 88 7.13 -8.72 -29.42
CA LEU A 88 7.28 -9.27 -28.07
C LEU A 88 6.67 -8.34 -27.01
N THR A 89 6.82 -7.02 -27.19
CA THR A 89 6.22 -6.01 -26.31
C THR A 89 4.69 -6.08 -26.35
N VAL A 90 4.10 -6.10 -27.54
CA VAL A 90 2.64 -6.22 -27.70
C VAL A 90 2.14 -7.55 -27.15
N PHE A 91 2.86 -8.64 -27.41
CA PHE A 91 2.51 -9.97 -26.87
C PHE A 91 2.48 -9.96 -25.34
N THR A 92 3.53 -9.46 -24.69
CA THR A 92 3.58 -9.38 -23.22
C THR A 92 2.53 -8.42 -22.65
N ALA A 93 2.21 -7.33 -23.33
CA ALA A 93 1.13 -6.41 -22.94
C ALA A 93 -0.25 -7.06 -23.02
N VAL A 94 -0.52 -7.83 -24.09
CA VAL A 94 -1.78 -8.56 -24.24
C VAL A 94 -1.91 -9.64 -23.17
N VAL A 95 -0.86 -10.43 -22.94
CA VAL A 95 -0.86 -11.45 -21.88
C VAL A 95 -1.06 -10.81 -20.51
N GLY A 96 -0.31 -9.75 -20.20
CA GLY A 96 -0.46 -8.99 -18.94
C GLY A 96 -1.86 -8.42 -18.77
N GLY A 97 -2.44 -7.84 -19.81
CA GLY A 97 -3.80 -7.31 -19.81
C GLY A 97 -4.87 -8.38 -19.59
N VAL A 98 -4.73 -9.56 -20.22
CA VAL A 98 -5.63 -10.70 -20.00
C VAL A 98 -5.55 -11.20 -18.56
N VAL A 99 -4.34 -11.33 -18.00
CA VAL A 99 -4.15 -11.74 -16.61
C VAL A 99 -4.73 -10.71 -15.65
N ALA A 100 -4.46 -9.42 -15.85
CA ALA A 100 -4.99 -8.34 -15.02
C ALA A 100 -6.52 -8.29 -15.08
N LEU A 101 -7.12 -8.48 -16.27
CA LEU A 101 -8.57 -8.55 -16.42
C LEU A 101 -9.17 -9.76 -15.70
N ALA A 102 -8.58 -10.95 -15.86
CA ALA A 102 -9.06 -12.16 -15.20
C ALA A 102 -8.95 -12.05 -13.67
N ALA A 103 -7.82 -11.58 -13.16
CA ALA A 103 -7.63 -11.36 -11.74
C ALA A 103 -8.58 -10.28 -11.20
N SER A 104 -8.78 -9.18 -11.93
CA SER A 104 -9.66 -8.10 -11.51
C SER A 104 -11.13 -8.50 -11.51
N THR A 105 -11.59 -9.30 -12.48
CA THR A 105 -12.98 -9.80 -12.50
C THR A 105 -13.25 -10.76 -11.34
N TYR A 106 -12.31 -11.65 -11.04
CA TYR A 106 -12.37 -12.50 -9.84
C TYR A 106 -12.39 -11.67 -8.56
N ALA A 107 -11.46 -10.74 -8.43
CA ALA A 107 -11.29 -9.93 -7.23
C ALA A 107 -12.49 -9.01 -6.98
N TYR A 108 -13.11 -8.49 -8.05
CA TYR A 108 -14.33 -7.68 -7.96
C TYR A 108 -15.52 -8.51 -7.48
N SER A 109 -15.65 -9.72 -8.02
CA SER A 109 -16.69 -10.66 -7.60
C SER A 109 -16.50 -11.08 -6.15
N TYR A 110 -15.26 -11.27 -5.71
CA TYR A 110 -14.92 -11.57 -4.32
C TYR A 110 -15.23 -10.40 -3.37
N ALA A 111 -14.87 -9.17 -3.73
CA ALA A 111 -15.12 -7.99 -2.92
C ALA A 111 -16.61 -7.75 -2.67
N LYS A 112 -17.48 -8.14 -3.62
CA LYS A 112 -18.95 -8.02 -3.49
C LYS A 112 -19.60 -9.01 -2.53
N LYS A 113 -18.90 -10.05 -2.09
CA LYS A 113 -19.44 -11.07 -1.17
C LYS A 113 -19.50 -10.55 0.26
N ILE A 114 -20.44 -9.63 0.51
CA ILE A 114 -20.63 -8.96 1.81
C ILE A 114 -20.86 -9.98 2.94
N GLU A 115 -21.44 -11.13 2.62
CA GLU A 115 -21.63 -12.25 3.54
C GLU A 115 -20.33 -12.77 4.17
N LEU A 116 -19.17 -12.59 3.52
CA LEU A 116 -17.87 -12.99 4.05
C LEU A 116 -17.30 -11.97 5.05
N TRP A 117 -17.82 -10.73 5.04
CA TRP A 117 -17.24 -9.58 5.76
C TRP A 117 -18.16 -9.03 6.84
N ARG A 118 -19.44 -9.35 6.80
CA ARG A 118 -20.40 -8.88 7.80
C ARG A 118 -20.13 -9.61 9.12
N VAL A 119 -19.80 -8.84 10.14
CA VAL A 119 -19.78 -9.35 11.52
C VAL A 119 -21.24 -9.65 11.89
N SER A 120 -21.55 -10.94 12.05
CA SER A 120 -22.86 -11.44 12.51
C SER A 120 -23.07 -11.14 13.98
#